data_AF-A0A1H6BJU9-F1
#
_entry.id   AF-A0A1H6BJU9-F1
#
_cell.length_a   1.000
_cell.length_b   1.000
_cell.length_c   1.000
_cell.angle_alpha   90.00
_cell.angle_beta   90.00
_cell.angle_gamma   90.00
#
_symmetry.space_group_name_H-M   'P 1'
#
loop_
_entity.id
_entity.type
_entity.pdbx_description
1 polymer ?
#
loop_
_entity_poly.entity_id
_entity_poly.type
_entity_poly.pdbx_seq_one_letter_code
_entity_poly.pdbx_strand_id
1 'polypeptide(L)'
;MYKPGDPLSPEALQQLETLRHRPDSEIDFSDIPKTTDAQWQHAIRLRSLVRSGTSQSQPLVRRTLTLLQPPANASVDVEIGPLKDEGADYSCHVRIAAPDKELNFDIHGVDGVQALQLALRFTGSELDRIGGDRWLYHQERGHGFDRLNELKSA
;
A
#
# COMPACT_ATOMS: atom_id res chain seq x y z
N MET A 1 -17.19 20.26 -37.26
CA MET A 1 -16.65 20.62 -35.93
C MET A 1 -17.68 21.48 -35.24
N TYR A 2 -18.28 21.02 -34.15
CA TYR A 2 -19.18 21.82 -33.31
C TYR A 2 -18.34 22.73 -32.40
N LYS A 3 -18.69 24.01 -32.28
CA LYS A 3 -18.02 24.94 -31.36
C LYS A 3 -18.73 24.92 -30.01
N PRO A 4 -18.00 25.08 -28.88
CA PRO A 4 -18.63 25.23 -27.57
C PRO A 4 -19.62 26.40 -27.58
N GLY A 5 -20.90 26.13 -27.26
CA GLY A 5 -21.98 27.12 -27.26
C GLY A 5 -22.96 27.04 -28.44
N ASP A 6 -22.67 26.22 -29.46
CA ASP A 6 -23.65 25.96 -30.53
C ASP A 6 -24.86 25.18 -29.98
N PRO A 7 -26.09 25.51 -30.40
CA PRO A 7 -27.27 24.74 -30.01
C PRO A 7 -27.16 23.31 -30.52
N LEU A 8 -27.55 22.35 -29.67
CA LEU A 8 -27.54 20.94 -30.02
C LEU A 8 -28.42 20.68 -31.24
N SER A 9 -27.94 19.82 -32.14
CA SER A 9 -28.75 19.41 -33.29
C SER A 9 -30.00 18.64 -32.82
N PRO A 10 -31.09 18.66 -33.60
CA PRO A 10 -32.30 17.89 -33.28
C PRO A 10 -32.01 16.40 -33.06
N GLU A 11 -31.06 15.85 -33.80
CA GLU A 11 -30.60 14.46 -33.67
C GLU A 11 -29.88 14.22 -32.34
N ALA A 12 -29.02 15.14 -31.89
CA ALA A 12 -28.33 15.05 -30.60
C ALA A 12 -29.31 15.16 -29.41
N LEU A 13 -30.34 16.01 -29.54
CA LEU A 13 -31.41 16.11 -28.55
C LEU A 13 -32.20 14.80 -28.44
N GLN A 14 -32.51 14.17 -29.57
CA GLN A 14 -33.22 12.89 -29.59
C GLN A 14 -32.38 11.74 -28.99
N GLN A 15 -31.07 11.74 -29.22
CA GLN A 15 -30.14 10.80 -28.58
C GLN A 15 -30.08 11.00 -27.06
N LEU A 16 -30.02 12.25 -26.58
CA LEU A 16 -30.04 12.56 -25.14
C LEU A 16 -31.35 12.12 -24.47
N GLU A 17 -32.49 12.31 -25.14
CA GLU A 17 -33.77 11.88 -24.63
C GLU A 17 -33.86 10.35 -24.56
N THR A 18 -33.31 9.65 -25.56
CA THR A 18 -33.17 8.19 -25.56
C THR A 18 -32.27 7.70 -24.41
N LEU A 19 -31.17 8.40 -24.14
CA LEU A 19 -30.27 8.07 -23.02
C LEU A 19 -30.92 8.36 -21.66
N ARG A 20 -31.72 9.42 -21.53
CA ARG A 20 -32.46 9.75 -20.30
C ARG A 20 -33.49 8.68 -19.93
N HIS A 21 -34.07 8.02 -20.92
CA HIS A 21 -35.05 6.96 -20.74
C HIS A 21 -34.44 5.55 -20.70
N ARG A 22 -33.11 5.42 -20.82
CA ARG A 22 -32.47 4.16 -20.45
C ARG A 22 -32.68 3.94 -18.95
N PRO A 23 -33.27 2.81 -18.52
CA PRO A 23 -33.22 2.44 -17.12
C PRO A 23 -31.75 2.39 -16.72
N ASP A 24 -31.40 2.95 -15.55
CA ASP A 24 -30.08 2.82 -14.91
C ASP A 24 -29.80 1.33 -14.70
N SER A 25 -29.38 0.68 -15.77
CA SER A 25 -29.22 -0.75 -15.84
C SER A 25 -27.84 -1.05 -15.27
N GLU A 26 -27.87 -1.58 -14.05
CA GLU A 26 -26.88 -2.54 -13.56
C GLU A 26 -25.48 -1.98 -13.35
N ILE A 27 -25.33 -1.00 -12.45
CA ILE A 27 -24.09 -1.02 -11.68
C ILE A 27 -24.26 -2.16 -10.66
N ASP A 28 -23.66 -3.30 -10.96
CA ASP A 28 -23.57 -4.42 -10.03
C ASP A 28 -22.59 -4.05 -8.91
N PHE A 29 -23.14 -3.63 -7.77
CA PHE A 29 -22.36 -3.31 -6.58
C PHE A 29 -22.00 -4.55 -5.74
N SER A 30 -22.37 -5.76 -6.18
CA SER A 30 -22.07 -7.00 -5.45
C SER A 30 -20.58 -7.33 -5.42
N ASP A 31 -19.82 -6.86 -6.42
CA ASP A 31 -18.36 -6.96 -6.47
C ASP A 31 -17.64 -5.95 -5.55
N ILE A 32 -18.36 -4.96 -5.02
CA ILE A 32 -17.77 -4.00 -4.08
C ILE A 32 -17.80 -4.61 -2.68
N PRO A 33 -16.64 -4.95 -2.09
CA PRO A 33 -16.61 -5.52 -0.76
C PRO A 33 -17.18 -4.52 0.26
N LYS A 34 -18.07 -4.99 1.14
CA LYS A 34 -18.62 -4.17 2.22
C LYS A 34 -17.49 -3.67 3.10
N THR A 35 -17.33 -2.36 3.18
CA THR A 35 -16.32 -1.75 4.04
C THR A 35 -16.72 -1.98 5.50
N THR A 36 -15.91 -2.72 6.24
CA THR A 36 -16.10 -2.99 7.66
C THR A 36 -15.61 -1.80 8.50
N ASP A 37 -16.15 -1.62 9.71
CA ASP A 37 -15.70 -0.57 10.63
C ASP A 37 -14.20 -0.67 10.95
N ALA A 38 -13.65 -1.89 10.95
CA ALA A 38 -12.22 -2.12 11.09
C ALA A 38 -11.40 -1.52 9.93
N GLN A 39 -11.89 -1.65 8.69
CA GLN A 39 -11.26 -1.05 7.51
C GLN A 39 -11.36 0.49 7.54
N TRP A 40 -12.47 1.04 8.05
CA TRP A 40 -12.62 2.49 8.23
C TRP A 40 -11.67 3.07 9.28
N GLN A 41 -11.60 2.45 10.46
CA GLN A 41 -10.68 2.87 11.52
C GLN A 41 -9.21 2.76 11.08
N HIS A 42 -8.91 1.78 10.23
CA HIS A 42 -7.60 1.62 9.62
C HIS A 42 -7.28 2.75 8.62
N ALA A 43 -8.20 3.07 7.72
CA ALA A 43 -8.03 4.17 6.77
C ALA A 43 -7.85 5.52 7.49
N ILE A 44 -8.60 5.75 8.59
CA ILE A 44 -8.47 6.95 9.43
C ILE A 44 -7.08 7.01 10.09
N ARG A 45 -6.58 5.89 10.64
CA ARG A 45 -5.25 5.84 11.26
C ARG A 45 -4.14 6.14 10.25
N LEU A 46 -4.19 5.49 9.08
CA LEU A 46 -3.22 5.73 8.01
C LEU A 46 -3.25 7.20 7.55
N ARG A 47 -4.45 7.76 7.38
CA ARG A 47 -4.61 9.18 7.07
C ARG A 47 -4.04 10.10 8.15
N SER A 48 -4.14 9.72 9.43
CA SER A 48 -3.59 10.52 10.54
C SER A 48 -2.05 10.50 10.58
N LEU A 49 -1.43 9.36 10.25
CA LEU A 49 0.02 9.25 10.12
C LEU A 49 0.54 10.11 8.95
N VAL A 50 -0.16 10.08 7.82
CA VAL A 50 0.17 10.87 6.61
C VAL A 50 -0.04 12.37 6.85
N ARG A 51 -1.11 12.78 7.55
CA ARG A 51 -1.40 14.20 7.84
C ARG A 51 -0.47 14.86 8.85
N SER A 52 0.36 14.10 9.55
CA SER A 52 1.23 14.66 10.59
C SER A 52 2.37 15.53 10.04
N GLY A 53 2.47 15.71 8.70
CA GLY A 53 3.14 16.86 8.06
C GLY A 53 4.58 17.11 8.52
N THR A 54 5.22 16.10 9.06
CA THR A 54 6.56 16.16 9.60
C THR A 54 7.30 15.06 8.88
N SER A 55 8.40 15.43 8.24
CA SER A 55 9.46 14.50 7.87
C SER A 55 9.83 13.74 9.13
N GLN A 56 9.12 12.65 9.42
CA GLN A 56 9.47 11.77 10.52
C GLN A 56 10.85 11.26 10.13
N SER A 57 11.87 11.48 10.95
CA SER A 57 13.20 10.92 10.70
C SER A 57 13.29 9.46 11.14
N GLN A 58 12.21 8.93 11.73
CA GLN A 58 12.17 7.60 12.33
C GLN A 58 11.42 6.62 11.43
N PRO A 59 11.88 5.35 11.38
CA PRO A 59 11.16 4.31 10.67
C PRO A 59 9.81 4.06 11.35
N LEU A 60 8.77 3.89 10.52
CA LEU A 60 7.41 3.56 10.95
C LEU A 60 7.32 2.12 11.47
N VAL A 61 8.14 1.23 10.92
CA VAL A 61 8.26 -0.17 11.32
C VAL A 61 9.72 -0.54 11.42
N ARG A 62 10.12 -1.18 12.53
CA ARG A 62 11.44 -1.77 12.70
C ARG A 62 11.30 -3.16 13.29
N ARG A 63 11.94 -4.16 12.68
CA ARG A 63 11.93 -5.56 13.14
C ARG A 63 13.28 -6.22 12.89
N THR A 64 13.66 -7.13 13.77
CA THR A 64 14.79 -8.04 13.57
C THR A 64 14.24 -9.44 13.40
N LEU A 65 14.57 -10.07 12.27
CA LEU A 65 14.17 -11.43 11.93
C LEU A 65 15.36 -12.37 12.08
N THR A 66 15.09 -13.65 12.32
CA THR A 66 16.14 -14.67 12.40
C THR A 66 16.06 -15.61 11.20
N LEU A 67 17.13 -15.63 10.41
CA LEU A 67 17.31 -16.51 9.26
C LEU A 67 18.07 -17.78 9.68
N LEU A 68 17.51 -18.95 9.43
CA LEU A 68 18.16 -20.24 9.59
C LEU A 68 19.21 -20.41 8.49
N GLN A 69 20.47 -20.39 8.88
CA GLN A 69 21.57 -20.71 7.99
C GLN A 69 22.65 -21.49 8.76
N PRO A 70 23.19 -22.58 8.21
CA PRO A 70 24.36 -23.23 8.78
C PRO A 70 25.62 -22.37 8.52
N PRO A 71 26.60 -22.31 9.45
CA PRO A 71 26.65 -23.03 10.73
C PRO A 71 25.92 -22.32 11.89
N ALA A 72 25.51 -21.05 11.71
CA ALA A 72 24.83 -20.28 12.74
C ALA A 72 23.78 -19.36 12.13
N ASN A 73 22.61 -19.29 12.78
CA ASN A 73 21.51 -18.42 12.38
C ASN A 73 21.97 -16.96 12.24
N ALA A 74 21.38 -16.27 11.29
CA ALA A 74 21.62 -14.85 11.07
C ALA A 74 20.49 -13.99 11.60
N SER A 75 20.86 -12.80 12.07
CA SER A 75 19.90 -11.71 12.28
C SER A 75 19.77 -10.90 11.00
N VAL A 76 18.55 -10.54 10.63
CA VAL A 76 18.23 -9.65 9.52
C VAL A 76 17.40 -8.49 10.05
N ASP A 77 17.93 -7.29 9.98
CA ASP A 77 17.24 -6.08 10.43
C ASP A 77 16.44 -5.48 9.27
N VAL A 78 15.19 -5.13 9.55
CA VAL A 78 14.25 -4.56 8.59
C VAL A 78 13.70 -3.25 9.14
N GLU A 79 13.81 -2.19 8.35
CA GLU A 79 13.27 -0.88 8.66
C GLU A 79 12.41 -0.41 7.48
N ILE A 80 11.20 0.06 7.77
CA ILE A 80 10.28 0.64 6.79
C ILE A 80 9.88 2.03 7.30
N GLY A 81 10.04 3.01 6.44
CA GLY A 81 9.95 4.41 6.75
C GLY A 81 11.34 5.08 6.79
N PRO A 82 11.37 6.41 6.84
CA PRO A 82 10.19 7.24 6.99
C PRO A 82 9.33 7.38 5.73
N LEU A 83 8.10 7.82 5.93
CA LEU A 83 7.25 8.28 4.84
C LEU A 83 7.58 9.74 4.55
N LYS A 84 7.93 10.02 3.30
CA LYS A 84 8.21 11.35 2.78
C LYS A 84 7.01 11.82 1.95
N ASP A 85 6.63 13.07 2.17
CA ASP A 85 5.64 13.80 1.37
C ASP A 85 6.36 14.98 0.74
N GLU A 86 6.65 14.88 -0.56
CA GLU A 86 7.26 15.95 -1.37
C GLU A 86 6.19 16.64 -2.25
N GLY A 87 4.96 16.72 -1.74
CA GLY A 87 3.84 17.44 -2.34
C GLY A 87 3.09 16.65 -3.43
N ALA A 88 3.80 16.25 -4.48
CA ALA A 88 3.24 15.41 -5.56
C ALA A 88 3.78 13.97 -5.56
N ASP A 89 4.91 13.75 -4.87
CA ASP A 89 5.56 12.45 -4.77
C ASP A 89 5.58 11.99 -3.31
N TYR A 90 4.93 10.85 -3.07
CA TYR A 90 4.99 10.16 -1.79
C TYR A 90 5.96 9.01 -1.89
N SER A 91 6.88 8.89 -0.95
CA SER A 91 7.79 7.75 -0.90
C SER A 91 7.95 7.20 0.51
N CYS A 92 8.18 5.89 0.60
CA CYS A 92 8.46 5.22 1.85
C CYS A 92 9.80 4.48 1.71
N HIS A 93 10.74 4.80 2.60
CA HIS A 93 12.05 4.17 2.58
C HIS A 93 11.98 2.73 3.12
N VAL A 94 12.75 1.81 2.54
CA VAL A 94 12.88 0.41 2.99
C VAL A 94 14.36 0.09 3.10
N ARG A 95 14.75 -0.42 4.27
CA ARG A 95 16.07 -0.98 4.53
C ARG A 95 15.96 -2.42 5.02
N ILE A 96 16.69 -3.33 4.39
CA ILE A 96 16.84 -4.73 4.81
C ILE A 96 18.34 -5.01 4.92
N ALA A 97 18.83 -5.22 6.13
CA ALA A 97 20.22 -5.53 6.41
C ALA A 97 20.35 -7.02 6.78
N ALA A 98 20.72 -7.84 5.79
CA ALA A 98 21.09 -9.24 5.95
C ALA A 98 22.62 -9.37 6.05
N PRO A 99 23.16 -10.51 6.54
CA PRO A 99 24.60 -10.67 6.78
C PRO A 99 25.49 -10.45 5.54
N ASP A 100 25.00 -10.83 4.37
CA ASP A 100 25.72 -10.82 3.09
C ASP A 100 25.22 -9.71 2.15
N LYS A 101 24.14 -9.02 2.51
CA LYS A 101 23.47 -8.07 1.63
C LYS A 101 22.73 -7.01 2.42
N GLU A 102 22.92 -5.77 2.02
CA GLU A 102 22.10 -4.66 2.46
C GLU A 102 21.29 -4.11 1.28
N LEU A 103 19.98 -3.95 1.49
CA LEU A 103 19.04 -3.39 0.54
C LEU A 103 18.53 -2.05 1.09
N ASN A 104 18.55 -1.02 0.25
CA ASN A 104 18.06 0.32 0.59
C ASN A 104 17.29 0.87 -0.62
N PHE A 105 16.00 1.12 -0.46
CA PHE A 105 15.12 1.56 -1.55
C PHE A 105 14.12 2.61 -1.07
N ASP A 106 13.82 3.59 -1.93
CA ASP A 106 12.65 4.45 -1.75
C ASP A 106 11.52 3.93 -2.65
N ILE A 107 10.38 3.58 -2.05
CA ILE A 107 9.21 3.04 -2.75
C ILE A 107 8.18 4.15 -2.91
N HIS A 108 7.86 4.48 -4.16
CA HIS A 108 6.98 5.59 -4.49
C HIS A 108 5.52 5.15 -4.64
N GLY A 109 4.60 6.00 -4.21
CA GLY A 109 3.16 5.85 -4.40
C GLY A 109 2.49 7.18 -4.73
N VAL A 110 1.25 7.11 -5.24
CA VAL A 110 0.43 8.29 -5.54
C VAL A 110 -0.06 9.01 -4.28
N ASP A 111 -0.05 8.31 -3.15
CA ASP A 111 -0.27 8.88 -1.83
C ASP A 111 0.58 8.14 -0.78
N GLY A 112 0.64 8.69 0.43
CA GLY A 112 1.45 8.13 1.51
C GLY A 112 1.00 6.75 1.98
N VAL A 113 -0.29 6.42 1.81
CA VAL A 113 -0.81 5.10 2.16
C VAL A 113 -0.34 4.07 1.15
N GLN A 114 -0.44 4.39 -0.14
CA GLN A 114 0.00 3.52 -1.22
C GLN A 114 1.51 3.31 -1.16
N ALA A 115 2.31 4.36 -0.92
CA ALA A 115 3.76 4.25 -0.78
C ALA A 115 4.14 3.26 0.34
N LEU A 116 3.47 3.35 1.50
CA LEU A 116 3.68 2.42 2.62
C LEU A 116 3.23 0.99 2.29
N GLN A 117 2.06 0.81 1.66
CA GLN A 117 1.57 -0.51 1.27
C GLN A 117 2.48 -1.20 0.27
N LEU A 118 3.00 -0.45 -0.71
CA LEU A 118 3.97 -0.96 -1.67
C LEU A 118 5.30 -1.30 -0.98
N ALA A 119 5.76 -0.47 -0.04
CA ALA A 119 6.98 -0.74 0.74
C ALA A 119 6.87 -2.04 1.57
N LEU A 120 5.73 -2.24 2.22
CA LEU A 120 5.43 -3.47 2.98
C LEU A 120 5.46 -4.71 2.08
N ARG A 121 4.77 -4.66 0.94
CA ARG A 121 4.72 -5.77 -0.02
C ARG A 121 6.07 -6.05 -0.67
N PHE A 122 6.83 -4.99 -0.99
CA PHE A 122 8.20 -5.11 -1.50
C PHE A 122 9.08 -5.82 -0.48
N THR A 123 9.01 -5.40 0.78
CA THR A 123 9.78 -5.98 1.89
C THR A 123 9.51 -7.48 2.05
N GLY A 124 8.24 -7.89 2.08
CA GLY A 124 7.87 -9.30 2.16
C GLY A 124 8.45 -10.10 0.99
N SER A 125 8.33 -9.58 -0.24
CA SER A 125 8.90 -10.24 -1.41
C SER A 125 10.43 -10.34 -1.39
N GLU A 126 11.15 -9.35 -0.87
CA GLU A 126 12.61 -9.44 -0.74
C GLU A 126 13.03 -10.44 0.33
N LEU A 127 12.32 -10.49 1.46
CA LEU A 127 12.58 -11.47 2.51
C LEU A 127 12.33 -12.90 2.04
N ASP A 128 11.28 -13.11 1.24
CA ASP A 128 11.03 -14.40 0.57
C ASP A 128 12.19 -14.78 -0.37
N ARG A 129 12.79 -13.82 -1.09
CA ARG A 129 13.95 -14.09 -1.94
C ARG A 129 15.23 -14.36 -1.16
N ILE A 130 15.42 -13.67 -0.02
CA ILE A 130 16.61 -13.83 0.83
C ILE A 130 16.56 -15.19 1.55
N GLY A 131 15.49 -15.46 2.27
CA GLY A 131 15.42 -16.60 3.17
C GLY A 131 14.48 -17.71 2.74
N GLY A 132 13.45 -17.42 1.93
CA GLY A 132 12.45 -18.40 1.53
C GLY A 132 11.74 -19.00 2.75
N ASP A 133 11.81 -20.32 2.90
CA ASP A 133 11.25 -21.08 4.03
C ASP A 133 12.17 -21.13 5.26
N ARG A 134 13.37 -20.53 5.19
CA ARG A 134 14.41 -20.65 6.22
C ARG A 134 14.25 -19.65 7.37
N TRP A 135 13.15 -18.93 7.48
CA TRP A 135 12.98 -17.97 8.58
C TRP A 135 12.49 -18.68 9.85
N LEU A 136 13.10 -18.38 10.99
CA LEU A 136 12.55 -18.79 12.29
C LEU A 136 11.28 -17.97 12.56
N TYR A 137 10.15 -18.61 12.33
CA TYR A 137 8.83 -18.04 12.55
C TYR A 137 8.62 -17.73 14.03
N HIS A 138 8.43 -16.44 14.35
CA HIS A 138 7.72 -16.06 15.56
C HIS A 138 6.21 -16.11 15.27
N GLN A 139 5.65 -17.32 15.28
CA GLN A 139 4.22 -17.66 15.36
C GLN A 139 3.14 -17.03 14.44
N GLU A 140 3.45 -16.29 13.37
CA GLU A 140 2.42 -15.82 12.42
C GLU A 140 2.76 -16.18 10.96
N ARG A 141 1.78 -16.65 10.19
CA ARG A 141 1.98 -17.14 8.81
C ARG A 141 2.21 -15.96 7.85
N GLY A 142 3.48 -15.60 7.67
CA GLY A 142 3.97 -14.52 6.80
C GLY A 142 5.02 -13.71 7.57
N HIS A 143 5.87 -12.90 6.90
CA HIS A 143 6.83 -12.05 7.63
C HIS A 143 6.16 -10.93 8.45
N GLY A 144 4.82 -10.87 8.47
CA GLY A 144 4.02 -9.81 9.07
C GLY A 144 4.00 -8.53 8.26
N PHE A 145 4.68 -8.50 7.10
CA PHE A 145 4.69 -7.35 6.18
C PHE A 145 3.61 -7.47 5.09
N ASP A 146 3.18 -8.70 4.75
CA ASP A 146 2.16 -8.94 3.70
C ASP A 146 0.72 -8.92 4.23
N ARG A 147 0.56 -8.84 5.56
CA ARG A 147 -0.73 -8.87 6.26
C ARG A 147 -0.92 -7.62 7.10
N LEU A 148 -1.52 -6.60 6.49
CA LEU A 148 -1.91 -5.33 7.12
C LEU A 148 -2.79 -5.48 8.39
N ASN A 149 -3.38 -6.65 8.63
CA ASN A 149 -4.24 -6.93 9.78
C ASN A 149 -3.51 -7.33 11.07
N GLU A 150 -2.22 -7.69 11.00
CA GLU A 150 -1.46 -8.28 12.13
C GLU A 150 -0.53 -7.27 12.84
N LEU A 151 -0.49 -6.00 12.42
CA LEU A 151 0.25 -4.90 13.10
C LEU A 151 -0.33 -4.50 14.48
N LYS A 152 -1.18 -5.33 15.09
CA LYS A 152 -1.91 -5.00 16.32
C LYS A 152 -1.20 -5.33 17.63
N SER A 153 -0.02 -5.96 17.64
CA SER A 153 0.65 -6.26 18.90
C SER A 153 2.16 -6.39 18.73
N ALA A 154 2.87 -5.26 18.80
CA ALA A 154 4.27 -5.18 19.20
C ALA A 154 4.44 -3.91 20.03
#